data_AF-A0A1Q2CF28-F1
#
_entry.id   AF-A0A1Q2CF28-F1
#
_cell.length_a   1.000
_cell.length_b   1.000
_cell.length_c   1.000
_cell.angle_alpha   90.00
_cell.angle_beta   90.00
_cell.angle_gamma   90.00
#
_symmetry.space_group_name_H-M   'P 1'
#
loop_
_entity.id
_entity.type
_entity.pdbx_description
1 polymer ?
#
loop_
_entity_poly.entity_id
_entity_poly.type
_entity_poly.pdbx_seq_one_letter_code
_entity_poly.pdbx_strand_id
1 'polypeptide(L)'
;MASAPTGETSAPASSPRLGRALFFVHQQARVINDPVVRAKLSQLTAAGEAMGYAVTLKDHGRLSGTMAMEFAVQAGIGEQRLLNEVLPKLKEADLIDYTLDLTTGGVATIEEFVGLSGRIIDQAMKVTERYSPSQVEIAVLHSTELASWAPLTLGQHAEQLHKRGFEDKVIEEAIRLSLAAGVNLRVKSADLGEYVIYNPHVWAAHHLPIAGFLKGLPPAERDSLLGLCEQASSSPGLALRAYDTFQPGMLSSARKVGLVQAATVKSSVANGQQTYVFSPMLESEDDKLQTTEVLHQRKLFVAHILYGHEKAIAGRGRIYDPRVLVRSLLRKGAVGPASNIASDYHLLEASGIVAVRQSTTEPGRAYLELVKKEIVEGGLGWIEASYSNGSGAGADLSALTSPSDWVSPEADRANLPDTGAAMEIAESAILRLREARKEATSAARRDVP
;
A
#
# COMPACT_ATOMS: atom_id res chain seq x y z
N MET A 1 42.91 -5.35 28.65
CA MET A 1 41.69 -5.82 27.98
C MET A 1 40.69 -4.69 28.04
N ALA A 2 40.18 -4.22 26.90
CA ALA A 2 39.14 -3.20 26.84
C ALA A 2 38.01 -3.73 25.94
N SER A 3 36.78 -3.71 26.44
CA SER A 3 35.61 -4.17 25.70
C SER A 3 35.19 -3.12 24.68
N ALA A 4 35.20 -3.48 23.39
CA ALA A 4 34.56 -2.66 22.36
C ALA A 4 33.03 -2.66 22.57
N PRO A 5 32.33 -1.53 22.39
CA PRO A 5 30.89 -1.51 22.41
C PRO A 5 30.35 -2.24 21.17
N THR A 6 29.50 -3.24 21.38
CA THR A 6 28.72 -3.86 20.32
C THR A 6 27.66 -2.88 19.83
N GLY A 7 27.89 -2.27 18.67
CA GLY A 7 26.84 -1.55 17.97
C GLY A 7 25.76 -2.53 17.53
N GLU A 8 24.51 -2.28 17.93
CA GLU A 8 23.37 -3.07 17.48
C GLU A 8 23.15 -2.82 15.98
N THR A 9 23.44 -3.83 15.16
CA THR A 9 23.15 -3.78 13.72
C THR A 9 21.63 -3.75 13.53
N SER A 10 21.10 -2.63 13.03
CA SER A 10 19.67 -2.49 12.74
C SER A 10 19.21 -3.59 11.79
N ALA A 11 18.27 -4.43 12.25
CA ALA A 11 17.86 -5.65 11.55
C ALA A 11 17.29 -5.34 10.15
N PRO A 12 17.85 -5.91 9.07
CA PRO A 12 17.36 -5.71 7.71
C PRO A 12 16.22 -6.69 7.34
N ALA A 13 15.72 -6.52 6.11
CA ALA A 13 14.89 -7.45 5.32
C ALA A 13 13.41 -7.66 5.70
N SER A 14 13.02 -7.83 6.98
CA SER A 14 11.66 -8.31 7.34
C SER A 14 10.49 -7.32 7.20
N SER A 15 10.59 -6.35 6.28
CA SER A 15 9.51 -5.39 5.97
C SER A 15 8.48 -6.00 4.99
N PRO A 16 7.18 -6.06 5.33
CA PRO A 16 6.09 -6.50 4.45
C PRO A 16 6.08 -5.81 3.08
N ARG A 17 6.59 -4.58 3.05
CA ARG A 17 6.49 -3.63 1.95
C ARG A 17 7.50 -3.94 0.85
N LEU A 18 8.64 -4.55 1.19
CA LEU A 18 9.63 -5.03 0.22
C LEU A 18 9.09 -6.22 -0.58
N GLY A 19 8.24 -7.06 0.03
CA GLY A 19 7.55 -8.14 -0.68
C GLY A 19 6.56 -7.62 -1.72
N ARG A 20 6.00 -6.42 -1.53
CA ARG A 20 5.21 -5.73 -2.56
C ARG A 20 6.10 -5.16 -3.67
N ALA A 21 7.28 -4.61 -3.34
CA ALA A 21 8.26 -4.20 -4.33
C ALA A 21 8.75 -5.37 -5.21
N LEU A 22 8.87 -6.59 -4.65
CA LEU A 22 9.20 -7.80 -5.40
C LEU A 22 8.17 -8.08 -6.51
N PHE A 23 6.87 -7.90 -6.24
CA PHE A 23 5.83 -8.13 -7.26
C PHE A 23 5.92 -7.15 -8.43
N PHE A 24 6.24 -5.86 -8.20
CA PHE A 24 6.51 -4.92 -9.30
C PHE A 24 7.76 -5.31 -10.10
N VAL A 25 8.82 -5.78 -9.44
CA VAL A 25 10.03 -6.30 -10.11
C VAL A 25 9.71 -7.54 -10.95
N HIS A 26 8.92 -8.49 -10.42
CA HIS A 26 8.48 -9.69 -11.15
C HIS A 26 7.59 -9.39 -12.36
N GLN A 27 6.66 -8.44 -12.22
CA GLN A 27 5.78 -8.00 -13.32
C GLN A 27 6.62 -7.51 -14.51
N GLN A 28 7.63 -6.68 -14.24
CA GLN A 28 8.51 -6.13 -15.27
C GLN A 28 9.64 -7.07 -15.71
N ALA A 29 10.04 -8.07 -14.91
CA ALA A 29 11.09 -9.03 -15.26
C ALA A 29 10.86 -9.69 -16.64
N ARG A 30 9.60 -9.90 -17.00
CA ARG A 30 9.14 -10.44 -18.30
C ARG A 30 9.49 -9.56 -19.50
N VAL A 31 9.69 -8.25 -19.31
CA VAL A 31 10.03 -7.28 -20.37
C VAL A 31 11.47 -6.74 -20.30
N ILE A 32 12.25 -7.13 -19.29
CA ILE A 32 13.68 -6.79 -19.21
C ILE A 32 14.42 -7.53 -20.34
N ASN A 33 14.72 -6.83 -21.43
CA ASN A 33 15.42 -7.43 -22.57
C ASN A 33 16.95 -7.47 -22.38
N ASP A 34 17.52 -6.55 -21.61
CA ASP A 34 18.96 -6.46 -21.35
C ASP A 34 19.47 -7.68 -20.53
N PRO A 35 20.45 -8.46 -21.03
CA PRO A 35 20.96 -9.65 -20.34
C PRO A 35 21.82 -9.32 -19.11
N VAL A 36 22.46 -8.15 -19.07
CA VAL A 36 23.26 -7.69 -17.92
C VAL A 36 22.34 -7.26 -16.77
N VAL A 37 21.21 -6.61 -17.09
CA VAL A 37 20.18 -6.28 -16.10
C VAL A 37 19.53 -7.57 -15.56
N ARG A 38 19.15 -8.52 -16.44
CA ARG A 38 18.62 -9.83 -16.01
C ARG A 38 19.60 -10.59 -15.10
N ALA A 39 20.88 -10.64 -15.44
CA ALA A 39 21.88 -11.30 -14.60
C ALA A 39 22.04 -10.65 -13.22
N LYS A 40 21.98 -9.30 -13.16
CA LYS A 40 22.12 -8.51 -11.91
C LYS A 40 20.87 -8.49 -11.02
N LEU A 41 19.70 -8.90 -11.54
CA LEU A 41 18.44 -9.01 -10.79
C LEU A 41 17.95 -10.47 -10.72
N SER A 42 18.88 -11.42 -10.83
CA SER A 42 18.56 -12.84 -11.00
C SER A 42 17.91 -13.46 -9.77
N GLN A 43 18.30 -13.06 -8.56
CA GLN A 43 17.70 -13.59 -7.32
C GLN A 43 16.32 -12.99 -7.07
N LEU A 44 16.12 -11.70 -7.37
CA LEU A 44 14.77 -11.09 -7.32
C LEU A 44 13.83 -11.70 -8.35
N THR A 45 14.32 -11.96 -9.56
CA THR A 45 13.53 -12.58 -10.63
C THR A 45 13.11 -13.99 -10.22
N ALA A 46 14.05 -14.82 -9.74
CA ALA A 46 13.76 -16.17 -9.31
C ALA A 46 12.85 -16.25 -8.07
N ALA A 47 13.04 -15.37 -7.09
CA ALA A 47 12.14 -15.24 -5.94
C ALA A 47 10.72 -14.81 -6.35
N GLY A 48 10.61 -13.86 -7.29
CA GLY A 48 9.33 -13.41 -7.85
C GLY A 48 8.60 -14.51 -8.62
N GLU A 49 9.31 -15.30 -9.42
CA GLU A 49 8.78 -16.45 -10.15
C GLU A 49 8.31 -17.56 -9.19
N ALA A 50 9.13 -17.92 -8.20
CA ALA A 50 8.78 -18.90 -7.18
C ALA A 50 7.55 -18.45 -6.36
N MET A 51 7.48 -17.18 -5.97
CA MET A 51 6.32 -16.63 -5.27
C MET A 51 5.08 -16.58 -6.16
N GLY A 52 5.24 -16.25 -7.45
CA GLY A 52 4.16 -16.27 -8.43
C GLY A 52 3.56 -17.67 -8.60
N TYR A 53 4.41 -18.70 -8.72
CA TYR A 53 3.99 -20.10 -8.73
C TYR A 53 3.27 -20.49 -7.43
N ALA A 54 3.81 -20.13 -6.26
CA ALA A 54 3.14 -20.40 -4.97
C ALA A 54 1.74 -19.77 -4.92
N VAL A 55 1.57 -18.53 -5.40
CA VAL A 55 0.27 -17.86 -5.48
C VAL A 55 -0.70 -18.58 -6.42
N THR A 56 -0.24 -19.23 -7.50
CA THR A 56 -1.13 -20.05 -8.36
C THR A 56 -1.60 -21.35 -7.72
N LEU A 57 -0.87 -21.90 -6.73
CA LEU A 57 -1.29 -23.09 -5.99
C LEU A 57 -2.36 -22.79 -4.93
N LYS A 58 -2.47 -21.52 -4.51
CA LYS A 58 -3.35 -21.08 -3.41
C LYS A 58 -4.80 -21.53 -3.63
N ASP A 59 -5.49 -21.85 -2.54
CA ASP A 59 -6.90 -22.28 -2.47
C ASP A 59 -7.20 -23.64 -3.12
N HIS A 60 -6.22 -24.31 -3.73
CA HIS A 60 -6.36 -25.68 -4.27
C HIS A 60 -6.09 -26.77 -3.21
N GLY A 61 -5.50 -26.43 -2.06
CA GLY A 61 -5.28 -27.34 -0.95
C GLY A 61 -4.17 -28.37 -1.21
N ARG A 62 -4.55 -29.64 -1.45
CA ARG A 62 -3.59 -30.73 -1.74
C ARG A 62 -3.61 -31.09 -3.23
N LEU A 63 -2.54 -30.76 -3.94
CA LEU A 63 -2.39 -30.97 -5.36
C LEU A 63 -1.65 -32.28 -5.68
N SER A 64 -1.94 -32.87 -6.85
CA SER A 64 -1.13 -33.94 -7.43
C SER A 64 0.13 -33.38 -8.09
N GLY A 65 1.16 -34.21 -8.22
CA GLY A 65 2.38 -33.84 -8.94
C GLY A 65 2.16 -33.43 -10.40
N THR A 66 1.16 -34.02 -11.09
CA THR A 66 0.78 -33.62 -12.45
C THR A 66 0.26 -32.18 -12.50
N MET A 67 -0.67 -31.82 -11.61
CA MET A 67 -1.26 -30.48 -11.55
C MET A 67 -0.23 -29.44 -11.09
N ALA A 68 0.66 -29.81 -10.16
CA ALA A 68 1.81 -28.99 -9.77
C ALA A 68 2.75 -28.70 -10.96
N MET A 69 3.00 -29.69 -11.82
CA MET A 69 3.81 -29.50 -13.03
C MET A 69 3.10 -28.62 -14.07
N GLU A 70 1.80 -28.76 -14.25
CA GLU A 70 1.00 -27.90 -15.15
C GLU A 70 1.05 -26.44 -14.72
N PHE A 71 0.90 -26.14 -13.42
CA PHE A 71 1.07 -24.79 -12.89
C PHE A 71 2.52 -24.27 -13.04
N ALA A 72 3.53 -25.13 -12.87
CA ALA A 72 4.93 -24.75 -13.07
C ALA A 72 5.20 -24.35 -14.53
N VAL A 73 4.69 -25.13 -15.49
CA VAL A 73 4.78 -24.81 -16.92
C VAL A 73 4.05 -23.51 -17.27
N GLN A 74 2.87 -23.25 -16.68
CA GLN A 74 2.16 -21.96 -16.83
C GLN A 74 2.95 -20.78 -16.23
N ALA A 75 3.70 -21.00 -15.15
CA ALA A 75 4.60 -20.02 -14.56
C ALA A 75 5.94 -19.86 -15.33
N GLY A 76 6.21 -20.67 -16.36
CA GLY A 76 7.48 -20.66 -17.12
C GLY A 76 8.62 -21.46 -16.46
N ILE A 77 8.32 -22.25 -15.42
CA ILE A 77 9.28 -23.00 -14.62
C ILE A 77 9.35 -24.45 -15.13
N GLY A 78 10.50 -24.82 -15.70
CA GLY A 78 10.75 -26.21 -16.13
C GLY A 78 11.01 -27.16 -14.96
N GLU A 79 10.62 -28.43 -15.11
CA GLU A 79 10.70 -29.51 -14.10
C GLU A 79 12.01 -29.55 -13.29
N GLN A 80 13.17 -29.53 -13.96
CA GLN A 80 14.47 -29.58 -13.29
C GLN A 80 14.72 -28.38 -12.38
N ARG A 81 14.14 -27.21 -12.69
CA ARG A 81 14.21 -26.02 -11.83
C ARG A 81 13.14 -26.07 -10.74
N LEU A 82 11.95 -26.60 -11.05
CA LEU A 82 10.89 -26.82 -10.07
C LEU A 82 11.39 -27.71 -8.91
N LEU A 83 11.98 -28.86 -9.23
CA LEU A 83 12.43 -29.86 -8.26
C LEU A 83 13.68 -29.43 -7.46
N ASN A 84 14.67 -28.82 -8.10
CA ASN A 84 15.98 -28.55 -7.48
C ASN A 84 16.13 -27.14 -6.90
N GLU A 85 15.28 -26.18 -7.30
CA GLU A 85 15.35 -24.77 -6.85
C GLU A 85 14.05 -24.35 -6.18
N VAL A 86 12.93 -24.33 -6.91
CA VAL A 86 11.70 -23.65 -6.49
C VAL A 86 11.00 -24.35 -5.32
N LEU A 87 10.75 -25.67 -5.41
CA LEU A 87 10.06 -26.41 -4.34
C LEU A 87 10.88 -26.46 -3.03
N PRO A 88 12.21 -26.72 -3.03
CA PRO A 88 13.04 -26.55 -1.84
C PRO A 88 12.90 -25.16 -1.22
N LYS A 89 12.95 -24.09 -2.03
CA LYS A 89 12.93 -22.70 -1.55
C LYS A 89 11.58 -22.28 -0.97
N LEU A 90 10.47 -22.75 -1.54
CA LEU A 90 9.13 -22.53 -1.00
C LEU A 90 8.88 -23.32 0.29
N LYS A 91 9.45 -24.53 0.40
CA LYS A 91 9.40 -25.34 1.64
C LYS A 91 10.28 -24.75 2.75
N GLU A 92 11.49 -24.27 2.42
CA GLU A 92 12.35 -23.49 3.33
C GLU A 92 11.66 -22.21 3.86
N ALA A 93 10.67 -21.66 3.15
CA ALA A 93 9.97 -20.43 3.49
C ALA A 93 8.63 -20.64 4.25
N ASP A 94 8.26 -21.89 4.56
CA ASP A 94 6.97 -22.28 5.17
C ASP A 94 5.73 -21.95 4.29
N LEU A 95 5.85 -22.03 2.97
CA LEU A 95 4.73 -21.80 2.03
C LEU A 95 4.12 -23.10 1.48
N ILE A 96 4.88 -24.20 1.42
CA ILE A 96 4.40 -25.51 0.97
C ILE A 96 5.06 -26.64 1.78
N ASP A 97 4.43 -27.82 1.78
CA ASP A 97 5.13 -29.10 1.89
C ASP A 97 4.93 -29.90 0.59
N TYR A 98 5.89 -30.77 0.26
CA TYR A 98 5.81 -31.65 -0.90
C TYR A 98 6.48 -33.00 -0.65
N THR A 99 5.92 -34.03 -1.29
CA THR A 99 6.48 -35.37 -1.35
C THR A 99 6.95 -35.70 -2.77
N LEU A 100 8.00 -36.50 -2.88
CA LEU A 100 8.50 -37.04 -4.15
C LEU A 100 7.98 -38.47 -4.35
N ASP A 101 7.72 -38.83 -5.61
CA ASP A 101 7.53 -40.23 -5.99
C ASP A 101 8.89 -40.93 -6.07
N LEU A 102 9.08 -41.95 -5.23
CA LEU A 102 10.30 -42.76 -5.17
C LEU A 102 10.54 -43.58 -6.45
N THR A 103 9.53 -43.71 -7.32
CA THR A 103 9.59 -44.48 -8.56
C THR A 103 10.11 -43.65 -9.75
N THR A 104 9.66 -42.40 -9.87
CA THR A 104 10.02 -41.50 -10.98
C THR A 104 11.01 -40.39 -10.60
N GLY A 105 11.14 -40.07 -9.31
CA GLY A 105 11.88 -38.89 -8.83
C GLY A 105 11.12 -37.56 -8.97
N GLY A 106 9.92 -37.58 -9.57
CA GLY A 106 9.05 -36.41 -9.72
C GLY A 106 8.28 -36.07 -8.44
N VAL A 107 7.46 -35.02 -8.50
CA VAL A 107 6.54 -34.66 -7.41
C VAL A 107 5.42 -35.70 -7.31
N ALA A 108 5.09 -36.15 -6.09
CA ALA A 108 3.91 -36.98 -5.83
C ALA A 108 2.69 -36.12 -5.43
N THR A 109 2.83 -35.33 -4.36
CA THR A 109 1.81 -34.35 -3.93
C THR A 109 2.44 -33.09 -3.35
N ILE A 110 1.73 -31.96 -3.45
CA ILE A 110 2.03 -30.70 -2.74
C ILE A 110 0.86 -30.35 -1.82
N GLU A 111 1.16 -29.84 -0.62
CA GLU A 111 0.19 -29.19 0.28
C GLU A 111 0.61 -27.72 0.45
N GLU A 112 -0.33 -26.79 0.30
CA GLU A 112 -0.06 -25.34 0.27
C GLU A 112 -0.49 -24.60 1.55
N PHE A 113 0.27 -23.57 1.92
CA PHE A 113 0.07 -22.76 3.13
C PHE A 113 0.11 -21.23 2.85
N VAL A 114 -0.19 -20.83 1.61
CA VAL A 114 -0.06 -19.45 1.13
C VAL A 114 -1.18 -18.57 1.72
N GLY A 115 -0.78 -17.51 2.42
CA GLY A 115 -1.68 -16.67 3.21
C GLY A 115 -2.06 -17.23 4.59
N LEU A 116 -1.68 -18.47 4.94
CA LEU A 116 -2.00 -19.06 6.25
C LEU A 116 -1.05 -18.60 7.36
N SER A 117 0.25 -18.51 7.07
CA SER A 117 1.31 -18.19 8.05
C SER A 117 1.69 -16.70 8.12
N GLY A 118 1.03 -15.85 7.32
CA GLY A 118 1.27 -14.40 7.20
C GLY A 118 0.56 -13.84 5.96
N ARG A 119 0.68 -12.54 5.66
CA ARG A 119 0.19 -12.02 4.37
C ARG A 119 1.12 -12.51 3.25
N ILE A 120 0.58 -12.58 2.04
CA ILE A 120 1.32 -12.97 0.83
C ILE A 120 2.59 -12.10 0.64
N ILE A 121 2.53 -10.81 0.98
CA ILE A 121 3.69 -9.90 0.92
C ILE A 121 4.74 -10.15 2.03
N ASP A 122 4.32 -10.66 3.21
CA ASP A 122 5.26 -11.07 4.26
C ASP A 122 5.98 -12.38 3.83
N GLN A 123 5.20 -13.32 3.28
CA GLN A 123 5.68 -14.59 2.74
C GLN A 123 6.62 -14.39 1.53
N ALA A 124 6.37 -13.41 0.66
CA ALA A 124 7.23 -13.05 -0.46
C ALA A 124 8.65 -12.64 -0.01
N MET A 125 8.79 -11.97 1.14
CA MET A 125 10.11 -11.67 1.70
C MET A 125 10.81 -12.91 2.26
N LYS A 126 10.08 -13.83 2.93
CA LYS A 126 10.68 -15.12 3.33
C LYS A 126 11.27 -15.86 2.12
N VAL A 127 10.52 -15.96 1.02
CA VAL A 127 11.00 -16.59 -0.23
C VAL A 127 12.22 -15.85 -0.77
N THR A 128 12.17 -14.52 -0.82
CA THR A 128 13.29 -13.67 -1.26
C THR A 128 14.55 -13.92 -0.43
N GLU A 129 14.45 -13.99 0.90
CA GLU A 129 15.58 -14.29 1.79
C GLU A 129 16.20 -15.66 1.50
N ARG A 130 15.41 -16.68 1.11
CA ARG A 130 15.94 -18.00 0.74
C ARG A 130 16.75 -18.00 -0.57
N TYR A 131 16.52 -17.03 -1.46
CA TYR A 131 17.30 -16.81 -2.68
C TYR A 131 18.59 -16.00 -2.46
N SER A 132 18.86 -15.52 -1.23
CA SER A 132 20.11 -14.82 -0.87
C SER A 132 20.48 -13.65 -1.81
N PRO A 133 19.56 -12.68 -2.04
CA PRO A 133 19.79 -11.54 -2.93
C PRO A 133 20.97 -10.68 -2.49
N SER A 134 21.64 -10.07 -3.47
CA SER A 134 22.72 -9.11 -3.22
C SER A 134 22.21 -7.84 -2.52
N GLN A 135 23.12 -7.09 -1.87
CA GLN A 135 22.78 -5.77 -1.32
C GLN A 135 22.22 -4.80 -2.37
N VAL A 136 22.68 -4.92 -3.63
CA VAL A 136 22.17 -4.15 -4.78
C VAL A 136 20.72 -4.52 -5.09
N GLU A 137 20.38 -5.81 -5.08
CA GLU A 137 19.00 -6.28 -5.27
C GLU A 137 18.07 -5.85 -4.13
N ILE A 138 18.52 -5.96 -2.87
CA ILE A 138 17.77 -5.42 -1.72
C ILE A 138 17.57 -3.89 -1.87
N ALA A 139 18.61 -3.15 -2.27
CA ALA A 139 18.49 -1.72 -2.56
C ALA A 139 17.56 -1.40 -3.76
N VAL A 140 17.41 -2.30 -4.74
CA VAL A 140 16.42 -2.17 -5.83
C VAL A 140 15.00 -2.31 -5.29
N LEU A 141 14.73 -3.23 -4.36
CA LEU A 141 13.44 -3.33 -3.68
C LEU A 141 13.14 -2.05 -2.88
N HIS A 142 14.09 -1.55 -2.10
CA HIS A 142 13.95 -0.27 -1.38
C HIS A 142 13.78 0.94 -2.31
N SER A 143 14.44 0.96 -3.48
CA SER A 143 14.31 2.01 -4.49
C SER A 143 12.91 1.99 -5.15
N THR A 144 12.37 0.80 -5.39
CA THR A 144 11.02 0.59 -5.92
C THR A 144 9.96 0.99 -4.89
N GLU A 145 10.14 0.62 -3.62
CA GLU A 145 9.26 1.01 -2.51
C GLU A 145 9.20 2.54 -2.36
N LEU A 146 10.35 3.24 -2.28
CA LEU A 146 10.40 4.70 -2.14
C LEU A 146 9.71 5.42 -3.30
N ALA A 147 9.99 4.99 -4.53
CA ALA A 147 9.37 5.55 -5.74
C ALA A 147 7.86 5.27 -5.82
N SER A 148 7.36 4.29 -5.07
CA SER A 148 5.93 4.02 -4.90
C SER A 148 5.28 4.91 -3.86
N TRP A 149 6.00 5.28 -2.79
CA TRP A 149 5.49 6.20 -1.76
C TRP A 149 5.41 7.65 -2.22
N ALA A 150 6.39 8.11 -3.01
CA ALA A 150 6.41 9.48 -3.53
C ALA A 150 7.31 9.62 -4.78
N PRO A 151 6.93 10.50 -5.73
CA PRO A 151 7.87 11.09 -6.68
C PRO A 151 8.90 11.96 -5.95
N LEU A 152 10.18 11.66 -6.12
CA LEU A 152 11.31 12.34 -5.46
C LEU A 152 12.35 12.78 -6.49
N THR A 153 13.13 13.84 -6.23
CA THR A 153 14.30 14.10 -7.09
C THR A 153 15.39 13.06 -6.85
N LEU A 154 16.26 12.84 -7.84
CA LEU A 154 17.35 11.86 -7.80
C LEU A 154 18.17 11.92 -6.50
N GLY A 155 18.60 13.11 -6.09
CA GLY A 155 19.33 13.34 -4.85
C GLY A 155 18.51 13.08 -3.59
N GLN A 156 17.20 13.40 -3.59
CA GLN A 156 16.31 13.06 -2.47
C GLN A 156 16.08 11.55 -2.36
N HIS A 157 15.93 10.87 -3.49
CA HIS A 157 15.77 9.41 -3.57
C HIS A 157 17.02 8.69 -3.06
N ALA A 158 18.20 9.18 -3.46
CA ALA A 158 19.49 8.74 -2.92
C ALA A 158 19.63 9.04 -1.42
N GLU A 159 19.23 10.22 -0.94
CA GLU A 159 19.23 10.59 0.49
C GLU A 159 18.41 9.60 1.33
N GLN A 160 17.23 9.18 0.85
CA GLN A 160 16.39 8.20 1.54
C GLN A 160 16.98 6.78 1.53
N LEU A 161 17.69 6.39 0.46
CA LEU A 161 18.41 5.12 0.44
C LEU A 161 19.65 5.13 1.34
N HIS A 162 20.39 6.25 1.42
CA HIS A 162 21.53 6.40 2.33
C HIS A 162 21.08 6.36 3.80
N LYS A 163 19.93 6.96 4.14
CA LYS A 163 19.29 6.82 5.46
C LYS A 163 18.88 5.40 5.82
N ARG A 164 18.74 4.50 4.84
CA ARG A 164 18.45 3.07 5.02
C ARG A 164 19.73 2.22 5.15
N GLY A 165 20.91 2.84 5.18
CA GLY A 165 22.20 2.18 5.41
C GLY A 165 22.89 1.63 4.15
N PHE A 166 22.44 2.01 2.95
CA PHE A 166 23.11 1.61 1.71
C PHE A 166 24.30 2.52 1.39
N GLU A 167 25.42 1.93 0.94
CA GLU A 167 26.57 2.69 0.44
C GLU A 167 26.26 3.35 -0.90
N ASP A 168 26.85 4.52 -1.18
CA ASP A 168 26.57 5.33 -2.38
C ASP A 168 26.71 4.53 -3.70
N LYS A 169 27.70 3.63 -3.81
CA LYS A 169 27.86 2.75 -4.98
C LYS A 169 26.73 1.74 -5.16
N VAL A 170 26.16 1.26 -4.06
CA VAL A 170 25.00 0.36 -4.05
C VAL A 170 23.75 1.15 -4.43
N ILE A 171 23.62 2.40 -3.96
CA ILE A 171 22.53 3.32 -4.30
C ILE A 171 22.55 3.67 -5.79
N GLU A 172 23.69 4.10 -6.34
CA GLU A 172 23.84 4.42 -7.76
C GLU A 172 23.45 3.24 -8.66
N GLU A 173 23.96 2.05 -8.35
CA GLU A 173 23.67 0.84 -9.12
C GLU A 173 22.21 0.38 -8.96
N ALA A 174 21.61 0.48 -7.78
CA ALA A 174 20.21 0.12 -7.55
C ALA A 174 19.23 1.10 -8.21
N ILE A 175 19.53 2.41 -8.22
CA ILE A 175 18.78 3.40 -9.00
C ILE A 175 18.94 3.08 -10.50
N ARG A 176 20.16 2.81 -10.98
CA ARG A 176 20.41 2.45 -12.39
C ARG A 176 19.65 1.19 -12.81
N LEU A 177 19.63 0.14 -11.98
CA LEU A 177 18.95 -1.12 -12.27
C LEU A 177 17.42 -1.01 -12.17
N SER A 178 16.86 -0.34 -11.15
CA SER A 178 15.41 -0.14 -11.04
C SER A 178 14.84 0.69 -12.21
N LEU A 179 15.63 1.65 -12.74
CA LEU A 179 15.31 2.37 -13.97
C LEU A 179 15.48 1.51 -15.24
N ALA A 180 16.56 0.72 -15.35
CA ALA A 180 16.83 -0.12 -16.52
C ALA A 180 15.88 -1.33 -16.63
N ALA A 181 15.31 -1.77 -15.50
CA ALA A 181 14.25 -2.78 -15.44
C ALA A 181 12.86 -2.23 -15.80
N GLY A 182 12.69 -0.90 -15.93
CA GLY A 182 11.38 -0.29 -16.18
C GLY A 182 10.40 -0.35 -15.00
N VAL A 183 10.88 -0.69 -13.80
CA VAL A 183 10.10 -0.74 -12.55
C VAL A 183 9.93 0.65 -11.97
N ASN A 184 10.99 1.46 -12.06
CA ASN A 184 10.94 2.91 -11.82
C ASN A 184 11.15 3.64 -13.16
N LEU A 185 10.57 4.82 -13.31
CA LEU A 185 10.86 5.75 -14.39
C LEU A 185 11.54 7.02 -13.86
N ARG A 186 12.10 7.80 -14.78
CA ARG A 186 12.59 9.16 -14.49
C ARG A 186 12.14 10.17 -15.54
N VAL A 187 11.85 11.39 -15.10
CA VAL A 187 11.59 12.55 -15.96
C VAL A 187 12.54 13.68 -15.59
N LYS A 188 13.02 14.45 -16.57
CA LYS A 188 13.85 15.64 -16.29
C LYS A 188 12.93 16.83 -15.99
N SER A 189 13.07 17.43 -14.81
CA SER A 189 12.45 18.72 -14.49
C SER A 189 13.40 19.85 -14.89
N ALA A 190 12.86 20.88 -15.55
CA ALA A 190 13.58 22.14 -15.74
C ALA A 190 13.62 22.93 -14.43
N ASP A 191 12.46 23.11 -13.79
CA ASP A 191 12.26 23.96 -12.62
C ASP A 191 13.02 23.46 -11.38
N LEU A 192 13.13 22.14 -11.21
CA LEU A 192 13.87 21.52 -10.11
C LEU A 192 15.35 21.27 -10.45
N GLY A 193 15.77 21.56 -11.69
CA GLY A 193 17.14 21.39 -12.19
C GLY A 193 17.64 19.94 -12.27
N GLU A 194 16.76 18.95 -12.15
CA GLU A 194 17.12 17.57 -11.78
C GLU A 194 16.16 16.53 -12.38
N TYR A 195 16.56 15.26 -12.38
CA TYR A 195 15.62 14.16 -12.64
C TYR A 195 14.74 13.91 -11.42
N VAL A 196 13.45 13.64 -11.66
CA VAL A 196 12.49 13.08 -10.70
C VAL A 196 12.31 11.60 -11.00
N ILE A 197 12.45 10.75 -9.97
CA ILE A 197 12.19 9.31 -10.00
C ILE A 197 10.79 9.06 -9.45
N TYR A 198 10.06 8.13 -10.08
CA TYR A 198 8.74 7.68 -9.62
C TYR A 198 8.44 6.25 -10.12
N ASN A 199 7.59 5.52 -9.41
CA ASN A 199 7.02 4.26 -9.89
C ASN A 199 5.81 4.59 -10.80
N PRO A 200 5.82 4.22 -12.09
CA PRO A 200 4.72 4.51 -13.02
C PRO A 200 3.41 3.78 -12.67
N HIS A 201 3.47 2.66 -11.95
CA HIS A 201 2.29 1.92 -11.51
C HIS A 201 1.46 2.72 -10.48
N VAL A 202 2.09 3.66 -9.74
CA VAL A 202 1.42 4.54 -8.78
C VAL A 202 1.24 5.96 -9.32
N TRP A 203 2.26 6.51 -9.98
CA TRP A 203 2.35 7.95 -10.27
C TRP A 203 2.30 8.25 -11.78
N ALA A 204 1.24 7.78 -12.44
CA ALA A 204 0.99 8.03 -13.87
C ALA A 204 0.79 9.53 -14.22
N ALA A 205 0.47 10.38 -13.24
CA ALA A 205 0.30 11.83 -13.38
C ALA A 205 0.83 12.58 -12.14
N HIS A 206 0.89 13.92 -12.22
CA HIS A 206 1.25 14.83 -11.13
C HIS A 206 2.63 14.65 -10.46
N HIS A 207 3.49 13.76 -10.99
CA HIS A 207 4.81 13.45 -10.42
C HIS A 207 5.76 14.66 -10.31
N LEU A 208 5.67 15.65 -11.21
CA LEU A 208 6.48 16.88 -11.13
C LEU A 208 6.00 17.84 -10.02
N PRO A 209 4.70 18.23 -9.93
CA PRO A 209 4.17 18.98 -8.79
C PRO A 209 4.49 18.37 -7.42
N ILE A 210 4.34 17.05 -7.24
CA ILE A 210 4.58 16.39 -5.95
C ILE A 210 6.07 16.45 -5.59
N ALA A 211 6.97 16.12 -6.52
CA ALA A 211 8.41 16.23 -6.29
C ALA A 211 8.87 17.68 -6.03
N GLY A 212 8.23 18.67 -6.69
CA GLY A 212 8.51 20.08 -6.45
C GLY A 212 8.11 20.53 -5.05
N PHE A 213 6.91 20.16 -4.61
CA PHE A 213 6.46 20.37 -3.23
C PHE A 213 7.42 19.71 -2.22
N LEU A 214 7.77 18.43 -2.41
CA LEU A 214 8.69 17.70 -1.53
C LEU A 214 10.15 18.23 -1.58
N LYS A 215 10.55 18.97 -2.63
CA LYS A 215 11.83 19.70 -2.69
C LYS A 215 11.80 21.04 -1.97
N GLY A 216 10.63 21.68 -1.83
CA GLY A 216 10.47 22.93 -1.07
C GLY A 216 10.51 22.76 0.46
N LEU A 217 10.16 21.57 0.96
CA LEU A 217 10.07 21.27 2.39
C LEU A 217 11.42 21.09 3.08
N PRO A 218 11.55 21.46 4.38
CA PRO A 218 12.65 21.04 5.23
C PRO A 218 12.75 19.50 5.33
N PRO A 219 13.97 18.93 5.46
CA PRO A 219 14.17 17.48 5.49
C PRO A 219 13.27 16.75 6.49
N ALA A 220 13.14 17.24 7.73
CA ALA A 220 12.32 16.60 8.76
C ALA A 220 10.81 16.60 8.44
N GLU A 221 10.28 17.62 7.78
CA GLU A 221 8.87 17.69 7.36
C GLU A 221 8.60 16.76 6.18
N ARG A 222 9.52 16.72 5.21
CA ARG A 222 9.48 15.79 4.08
C ARG A 222 9.61 14.33 4.55
N ASP A 223 10.53 14.03 5.46
CA ASP A 223 10.72 12.69 6.02
C ASP A 223 9.47 12.27 6.83
N SER A 224 8.84 13.21 7.57
CA SER A 224 7.54 12.98 8.21
C SER A 224 6.44 12.66 7.20
N LEU A 225 6.37 13.36 6.07
CA LEU A 225 5.40 13.08 5.02
C LEU A 225 5.64 11.73 4.32
N LEU A 226 6.88 11.28 4.18
CA LEU A 226 7.16 9.93 3.67
C LEU A 226 6.67 8.86 4.66
N GLY A 227 6.90 9.06 5.97
CA GLY A 227 6.33 8.21 7.02
C GLY A 227 4.79 8.20 7.06
N LEU A 228 4.14 9.33 6.74
CA LEU A 228 2.69 9.41 6.55
C LEU A 228 2.21 8.54 5.37
N CYS A 229 2.91 8.58 4.23
CA CYS A 229 2.57 7.78 3.05
C CYS A 229 2.76 6.27 3.31
N GLU A 230 3.86 5.94 3.97
CA GLU A 230 4.19 4.60 4.47
C GLU A 230 3.08 4.07 5.40
N GLN A 231 2.63 4.87 6.37
CA GLN A 231 1.54 4.51 7.28
C GLN A 231 0.20 4.36 6.54
N ALA A 232 -0.12 5.26 5.60
CA ALA A 232 -1.38 5.22 4.83
C ALA A 232 -1.45 4.07 3.80
N SER A 233 -0.30 3.51 3.38
CA SER A 233 -0.25 2.24 2.62
C SER A 233 -0.27 1.01 3.55
N SER A 234 0.32 1.11 4.74
CA SER A 234 0.38 0.00 5.71
C SER A 234 -0.94 -0.22 6.46
N SER A 235 -1.74 0.83 6.65
CA SER A 235 -3.02 0.78 7.38
C SER A 235 -4.07 1.67 6.68
N PRO A 236 -4.76 1.13 5.65
CA PRO A 236 -5.74 1.87 4.85
C PRO A 236 -6.94 2.37 5.65
N GLY A 237 -7.33 3.62 5.45
CA GLY A 237 -8.53 4.18 6.07
C GLY A 237 -8.38 4.48 7.56
N LEU A 238 -7.16 4.66 8.08
CA LEU A 238 -6.97 5.21 9.42
C LEU A 238 -7.61 6.60 9.56
N ALA A 239 -8.25 6.85 10.70
CA ALA A 239 -8.85 8.12 11.05
C ALA A 239 -7.82 9.25 11.12
N LEU A 240 -8.17 10.47 10.69
CA LEU A 240 -7.28 11.64 10.66
C LEU A 240 -6.58 11.90 12.01
N ARG A 241 -7.29 11.67 13.12
CA ARG A 241 -6.78 11.77 14.51
C ARG A 241 -5.70 10.73 14.89
N ALA A 242 -5.59 9.62 14.16
CA ALA A 242 -4.48 8.69 14.31
C ALA A 242 -3.15 9.27 13.77
N TYR A 243 -3.23 10.44 13.13
CA TYR A 243 -2.11 11.21 12.59
C TYR A 243 -1.92 12.55 13.35
N ASP A 244 -2.43 12.68 14.59
CA ASP A 244 -2.28 13.88 15.44
C ASP A 244 -0.79 14.19 15.81
N THR A 245 0.14 13.28 15.51
CA THR A 245 1.59 13.50 15.55
C THR A 245 2.11 14.41 14.42
N PHE A 246 1.34 14.58 13.34
CA PHE A 246 1.71 15.36 12.16
C PHE A 246 1.05 16.74 12.19
N GLN A 247 1.79 17.79 11.82
CA GLN A 247 1.28 19.16 11.82
C GLN A 247 0.05 19.32 10.91
N PRO A 248 -1.09 19.89 11.37
CA PRO A 248 -2.34 19.92 10.60
C PRO A 248 -2.23 20.55 9.20
N GLY A 249 -1.40 21.59 9.05
CA GLY A 249 -1.14 22.22 7.74
C GLY A 249 -0.41 21.29 6.75
N MET A 250 0.50 20.45 7.24
CA MET A 250 1.29 19.51 6.43
C MET A 250 0.40 18.42 5.80
N LEU A 251 -0.57 17.91 6.58
CA LEU A 251 -1.56 16.93 6.11
C LEU A 251 -2.57 17.54 5.13
N SER A 252 -2.90 18.82 5.28
CA SER A 252 -3.70 19.59 4.29
C SER A 252 -2.95 19.75 2.96
N SER A 253 -1.68 20.16 3.02
CA SER A 253 -0.83 20.30 1.82
C SER A 253 -0.61 18.97 1.10
N ALA A 254 -0.38 17.88 1.83
CA ALA A 254 -0.24 16.54 1.26
C ALA A 254 -1.50 16.08 0.50
N ARG A 255 -2.70 16.40 1.01
CA ARG A 255 -3.97 16.19 0.28
C ARG A 255 -4.06 17.08 -0.96
N LYS A 256 -3.71 18.37 -0.84
CA LYS A 256 -3.79 19.35 -1.94
C LYS A 256 -2.93 18.94 -3.14
N VAL A 257 -1.72 18.41 -2.92
CA VAL A 257 -0.84 17.93 -4.00
C VAL A 257 -1.12 16.50 -4.47
N GLY A 258 -2.05 15.78 -3.82
CA GLY A 258 -2.39 14.39 -4.16
C GLY A 258 -1.45 13.32 -3.60
N LEU A 259 -0.53 13.68 -2.69
CA LEU A 259 0.40 12.75 -2.04
C LEU A 259 -0.33 11.75 -1.12
N VAL A 260 -1.41 12.19 -0.46
CA VAL A 260 -2.36 11.32 0.25
C VAL A 260 -3.80 11.66 -0.14
N GLN A 261 -4.68 10.68 -0.10
CA GLN A 261 -6.11 10.81 -0.37
C GLN A 261 -6.91 10.74 0.93
N ALA A 262 -8.14 11.24 0.92
CA ALA A 262 -9.01 11.19 2.08
C ALA A 262 -10.48 10.99 1.69
N ALA A 263 -11.24 10.32 2.56
CA ALA A 263 -12.70 10.27 2.51
C ALA A 263 -13.26 10.84 3.82
N THR A 264 -14.34 11.61 3.74
CA THR A 264 -14.92 12.30 4.91
C THR A 264 -16.37 11.89 5.11
N VAL A 265 -16.66 11.23 6.25
CA VAL A 265 -18.01 10.88 6.68
C VAL A 265 -18.57 12.00 7.57
N LYS A 266 -19.81 12.40 7.31
CA LYS A 266 -20.55 13.40 8.08
C LYS A 266 -21.88 12.78 8.53
N SER A 267 -22.07 12.55 9.83
CA SER A 267 -23.37 12.12 10.35
C SER A 267 -24.27 13.32 10.67
N SER A 268 -25.49 13.29 10.12
CA SER A 268 -26.58 14.22 10.43
C SER A 268 -27.14 14.07 11.85
N VAL A 269 -26.89 12.93 12.51
CA VAL A 269 -27.46 12.59 13.83
C VAL A 269 -26.52 12.94 14.98
N ALA A 270 -25.21 12.96 14.75
CA ALA A 270 -24.19 13.11 15.79
C ALA A 270 -23.46 14.47 15.80
N ASN A 271 -23.76 15.39 14.87
CA ASN A 271 -22.95 16.59 14.57
C ASN A 271 -21.45 16.29 14.37
N GLY A 272 -21.12 15.06 13.96
CA GLY A 272 -19.76 14.53 13.95
C GLY A 272 -19.26 14.28 12.53
N GLN A 273 -18.27 15.07 12.11
CA GLN A 273 -17.43 14.75 10.95
C GLN A 273 -16.26 13.85 11.38
N GLN A 274 -15.90 12.88 10.54
CA GLN A 274 -14.66 12.11 10.69
C GLN A 274 -14.05 11.90 9.29
N THR A 275 -12.76 12.20 9.15
CA THR A 275 -12.00 12.00 7.93
C THR A 275 -11.07 10.80 8.09
N TYR A 276 -10.89 10.04 7.02
CA TYR A 276 -10.09 8.82 6.94
C TYR A 276 -9.10 8.93 5.78
N VAL A 277 -7.85 8.46 5.97
CA VAL A 277 -6.73 8.67 5.04
C VAL A 277 -6.41 7.39 4.27
N PHE A 278 -6.07 7.53 2.98
CA PHE A 278 -5.72 6.44 2.06
C PHE A 278 -4.47 6.84 1.26
N SER A 279 -3.58 5.88 0.98
CA SER A 279 -2.46 6.09 0.04
C SER A 279 -2.93 5.89 -1.41
N PRO A 280 -2.51 6.73 -2.38
CA PRO A 280 -2.72 6.48 -3.81
C PRO A 280 -2.16 5.12 -4.27
N MET A 281 -1.16 4.58 -3.57
CA MET A 281 -0.61 3.25 -3.83
C MET A 281 -1.69 2.15 -3.78
N LEU A 282 -2.75 2.31 -2.97
CA LEU A 282 -3.86 1.37 -2.90
C LEU A 282 -4.67 1.27 -4.21
N GLU A 283 -4.56 2.26 -5.10
CA GLU A 283 -5.17 2.26 -6.42
C GLU A 283 -4.35 1.44 -7.43
N SER A 284 -3.03 1.36 -7.23
CA SER A 284 -2.13 0.46 -7.99
C SER A 284 -2.17 -0.98 -7.50
N GLU A 285 -2.56 -1.20 -6.25
CA GLU A 285 -2.70 -2.53 -5.64
C GLU A 285 -4.08 -3.14 -5.90
N ASP A 286 -5.11 -2.31 -6.04
CA ASP A 286 -6.46 -2.72 -6.41
C ASP A 286 -6.64 -2.76 -7.94
N ASP A 287 -5.80 -3.55 -8.61
CA ASP A 287 -5.74 -3.81 -10.07
C ASP A 287 -7.05 -4.36 -10.68
N LYS A 288 -8.07 -4.48 -9.84
CA LYS A 288 -9.34 -5.16 -10.05
C LYS A 288 -10.39 -4.30 -10.74
N LEU A 289 -10.31 -2.98 -10.56
CA LEU A 289 -11.43 -2.08 -10.81
C LEU A 289 -10.93 -0.80 -11.48
N GLN A 290 -10.70 -0.87 -12.79
CA GLN A 290 -10.11 0.19 -13.63
C GLN A 290 -11.03 1.41 -13.88
N THR A 291 -11.74 1.86 -12.85
CA THR A 291 -12.33 3.20 -12.80
C THR A 291 -12.06 3.86 -11.46
N THR A 292 -11.61 5.11 -11.50
CA THR A 292 -11.47 6.02 -10.36
C THR A 292 -12.72 6.01 -9.47
N GLU A 293 -13.91 5.97 -10.09
CA GLU A 293 -15.22 5.81 -9.43
C GLU A 293 -15.27 4.65 -8.44
N VAL A 294 -14.84 3.46 -8.85
CA VAL A 294 -15.03 2.24 -8.07
C VAL A 294 -14.02 2.13 -6.92
N LEU A 295 -12.77 2.55 -7.15
CA LEU A 295 -11.78 2.78 -6.10
C LEU A 295 -12.35 3.70 -5.01
N HIS A 296 -13.14 4.69 -5.41
CA HIS A 296 -13.79 5.59 -4.47
C HIS A 296 -15.02 5.01 -3.76
N GLN A 297 -15.85 4.22 -4.45
CA GLN A 297 -16.92 3.46 -3.79
C GLN A 297 -16.37 2.55 -2.69
N ARG A 298 -15.16 1.98 -2.87
CA ARG A 298 -14.46 1.23 -1.81
C ARG A 298 -13.96 2.13 -0.67
N LYS A 299 -13.30 3.27 -0.94
CA LYS A 299 -12.90 4.24 0.10
C LYS A 299 -14.11 4.71 0.92
N LEU A 300 -15.23 4.96 0.25
CA LEU A 300 -16.51 5.33 0.85
C LEU A 300 -17.07 4.21 1.74
N PHE A 301 -17.10 2.97 1.27
CA PHE A 301 -17.54 1.80 2.03
C PHE A 301 -16.71 1.62 3.32
N VAL A 302 -15.39 1.58 3.19
CA VAL A 302 -14.47 1.40 4.34
C VAL A 302 -14.65 2.52 5.37
N ALA A 303 -14.69 3.78 4.92
CA ALA A 303 -14.89 4.92 5.81
C ALA A 303 -16.20 4.85 6.62
N HIS A 304 -17.31 4.42 6.01
CA HIS A 304 -18.60 4.29 6.72
C HIS A 304 -18.61 3.12 7.71
N ILE A 305 -18.02 1.97 7.37
CA ILE A 305 -17.93 0.83 8.30
C ILE A 305 -17.05 1.18 9.50
N LEU A 306 -15.93 1.89 9.30
CA LEU A 306 -15.07 2.38 10.39
C LEU A 306 -15.78 3.45 11.23
N TYR A 307 -16.58 4.33 10.62
CA TYR A 307 -17.43 5.29 11.34
C TYR A 307 -18.45 4.59 12.26
N GLY A 308 -19.12 3.55 11.74
CA GLY A 308 -20.05 2.70 12.50
C GLY A 308 -19.40 1.91 13.65
N HIS A 309 -18.07 1.85 13.71
CA HIS A 309 -17.29 1.27 14.81
C HIS A 309 -16.79 2.35 15.79
N GLU A 310 -16.26 3.46 15.28
CA GLU A 310 -15.64 4.53 16.07
C GLU A 310 -16.62 5.51 16.72
N LYS A 311 -17.73 5.83 16.03
CA LYS A 311 -18.62 6.96 16.36
C LYS A 311 -20.06 6.58 16.64
N ALA A 312 -20.47 5.38 16.24
CA ALA A 312 -21.82 4.87 16.49
C ALA A 312 -22.22 4.91 17.97
N ILE A 313 -23.40 5.47 18.24
CA ILE A 313 -23.94 5.64 19.60
C ILE A 313 -24.17 4.26 20.25
N ALA A 314 -23.70 4.11 21.49
CA ALA A 314 -23.90 2.89 22.27
C ALA A 314 -25.40 2.56 22.42
N GLY A 315 -25.74 1.28 22.29
CA GLY A 315 -27.13 0.80 22.35
C GLY A 315 -27.94 0.92 21.05
N ARG A 316 -27.48 1.63 20.01
CA ARG A 316 -28.20 1.75 18.71
C ARG A 316 -27.72 0.79 17.61
N GLY A 317 -26.82 -0.12 17.96
CA GLY A 317 -26.12 -1.02 17.02
C GLY A 317 -24.73 -0.49 16.64
N ARG A 318 -23.85 -0.35 17.64
CA ARG A 318 -22.43 -0.04 17.41
C ARG A 318 -21.71 -1.30 16.90
N ILE A 319 -20.83 -1.14 15.92
CA ILE A 319 -19.99 -2.22 15.42
C ILE A 319 -18.85 -2.46 16.42
N TYR A 320 -18.72 -3.69 16.92
CA TYR A 320 -17.61 -4.09 17.78
C TYR A 320 -16.38 -4.54 16.98
N ASP A 321 -16.57 -5.29 15.89
CA ASP A 321 -15.52 -5.64 14.93
C ASP A 321 -16.05 -5.45 13.49
N PRO A 322 -15.51 -4.49 12.71
CA PRO A 322 -15.80 -4.31 11.29
C PRO A 322 -15.75 -5.58 10.45
N ARG A 323 -14.74 -6.44 10.66
CA ARG A 323 -14.52 -7.65 9.87
C ARG A 323 -15.66 -8.65 10.08
N VAL A 324 -16.16 -8.78 11.31
CA VAL A 324 -17.28 -9.67 11.65
C VAL A 324 -18.59 -9.21 10.98
N LEU A 325 -18.83 -7.89 10.90
CA LEU A 325 -19.98 -7.34 10.18
C LEU A 325 -19.87 -7.62 8.68
N VAL A 326 -18.74 -7.24 8.07
CA VAL A 326 -18.56 -7.30 6.62
C VAL A 326 -18.47 -8.75 6.10
N ARG A 327 -17.75 -9.65 6.80
CA ARG A 327 -17.79 -11.10 6.53
C ARG A 327 -19.19 -11.69 6.68
N SER A 328 -20.03 -11.14 7.57
CA SER A 328 -21.42 -11.57 7.70
C SER A 328 -22.32 -11.05 6.58
N LEU A 329 -22.11 -9.82 6.11
CA LEU A 329 -22.80 -9.25 4.95
C LEU A 329 -22.49 -10.04 3.67
N LEU A 330 -21.21 -10.30 3.39
CA LEU A 330 -20.76 -11.10 2.24
C LEU A 330 -21.33 -12.53 2.24
N ARG A 331 -21.40 -13.16 3.42
CA ARG A 331 -21.89 -14.55 3.58
C ARG A 331 -23.41 -14.69 3.58
N LYS A 332 -24.15 -13.70 4.09
CA LYS A 332 -25.60 -13.79 4.30
C LYS A 332 -26.42 -12.97 3.31
N GLY A 333 -25.80 -12.09 2.53
CA GLY A 333 -26.48 -11.07 1.73
C GLY A 333 -27.11 -9.94 2.55
N ALA A 334 -27.31 -10.09 3.88
CA ALA A 334 -27.87 -9.05 4.74
C ALA A 334 -27.38 -9.14 6.20
N VAL A 335 -27.37 -7.99 6.89
CA VAL A 335 -27.10 -7.85 8.34
C VAL A 335 -28.08 -6.86 8.99
N GLY A 336 -28.49 -7.12 10.24
CA GLY A 336 -29.50 -6.31 10.96
C GLY A 336 -30.45 -7.18 11.79
N PRO A 337 -31.54 -6.60 12.36
CA PRO A 337 -31.95 -5.20 12.23
C PRO A 337 -31.31 -4.29 13.30
N ALA A 338 -30.85 -3.10 12.91
CA ALA A 338 -30.30 -2.10 13.84
C ALA A 338 -30.73 -0.66 13.50
N SER A 339 -30.70 0.24 14.47
CA SER A 339 -31.11 1.65 14.27
C SER A 339 -30.08 2.46 13.50
N ASN A 340 -28.78 2.29 13.81
CA ASN A 340 -27.71 2.98 13.06
C ASN A 340 -27.67 2.59 11.58
N ILE A 341 -28.19 1.41 11.20
CA ILE A 341 -28.32 1.02 9.79
C ILE A 341 -29.26 1.97 9.03
N ALA A 342 -30.32 2.46 9.69
CA ALA A 342 -31.29 3.38 9.10
C ALA A 342 -30.82 4.85 9.03
N SER A 343 -29.71 5.22 9.71
CA SER A 343 -29.20 6.60 9.73
C SER A 343 -27.84 6.77 9.07
N ASP A 344 -26.92 5.83 9.23
CA ASP A 344 -25.49 6.07 9.00
C ASP A 344 -25.00 5.59 7.62
N TYR A 345 -25.85 4.93 6.82
CA TYR A 345 -25.47 4.25 5.57
C TYR A 345 -26.11 4.82 4.30
N HIS A 346 -26.85 5.92 4.39
CA HIS A 346 -27.57 6.52 3.26
C HIS A 346 -26.66 6.89 2.07
N LEU A 347 -25.37 7.17 2.30
CA LEU A 347 -24.40 7.42 1.22
C LEU A 347 -23.95 6.13 0.51
N LEU A 348 -23.89 5.00 1.22
CA LEU A 348 -23.59 3.70 0.59
C LEU A 348 -24.79 3.19 -0.23
N GLU A 349 -26.00 3.48 0.24
CA GLU A 349 -27.25 3.19 -0.48
C GLU A 349 -27.39 4.07 -1.72
N ALA A 350 -27.18 5.39 -1.61
CA ALA A 350 -27.18 6.30 -2.76
C ALA A 350 -26.09 5.96 -3.80
N SER A 351 -24.98 5.34 -3.37
CA SER A 351 -23.90 4.84 -4.27
C SER A 351 -24.16 3.42 -4.78
N GLY A 352 -25.31 2.81 -4.45
CA GLY A 352 -25.70 1.47 -4.87
C GLY A 352 -24.79 0.34 -4.37
N ILE A 353 -24.07 0.54 -3.26
CA ILE A 353 -23.14 -0.47 -2.69
C ILE A 353 -23.92 -1.48 -1.82
N VAL A 354 -24.95 -0.97 -1.14
CA VAL A 354 -25.84 -1.68 -0.21
C VAL A 354 -27.27 -1.14 -0.38
N ALA A 355 -28.26 -1.77 0.24
CA ALA A 355 -29.63 -1.26 0.38
C ALA A 355 -30.08 -1.28 1.84
N VAL A 356 -30.97 -0.37 2.25
CA VAL A 356 -31.42 -0.18 3.65
C VAL A 356 -32.90 -0.51 3.79
N ARG A 357 -33.20 -1.81 3.99
CA ARG A 357 -34.57 -2.29 4.13
C ARG A 357 -35.06 -2.14 5.57
N GLN A 358 -36.01 -1.23 5.80
CA GLN A 358 -36.66 -1.04 7.11
C GLN A 358 -37.29 -2.35 7.64
N SER A 359 -37.20 -2.56 8.95
CA SER A 359 -37.79 -3.73 9.61
C SER A 359 -39.30 -3.55 9.79
N THR A 360 -40.08 -4.51 9.31
CA THR A 360 -41.54 -4.53 9.48
C THR A 360 -41.98 -4.95 10.89
N THR A 361 -41.11 -5.61 11.65
CA THR A 361 -41.37 -6.06 13.03
C THR A 361 -40.76 -5.16 14.10
N GLU A 362 -39.74 -4.36 13.78
CA GLU A 362 -39.02 -3.51 14.75
C GLU A 362 -38.88 -2.06 14.24
N PRO A 363 -39.86 -1.18 14.55
CA PRO A 363 -39.86 0.21 14.08
C PRO A 363 -38.58 0.97 14.46
N GLY A 364 -38.05 1.76 13.52
CA GLY A 364 -36.80 2.51 13.74
C GLY A 364 -35.53 1.65 13.70
N ARG A 365 -35.58 0.48 13.06
CA ARG A 365 -34.42 -0.34 12.71
C ARG A 365 -34.51 -0.82 11.26
N ALA A 366 -33.37 -0.99 10.62
CA ALA A 366 -33.27 -1.50 9.25
C ALA A 366 -32.23 -2.63 9.13
N TYR A 367 -32.37 -3.40 8.05
CA TYR A 367 -31.38 -4.34 7.55
C TYR A 367 -30.52 -3.67 6.47
N LEU A 368 -29.23 -3.95 6.49
CA LEU A 368 -28.27 -3.55 5.47
C LEU A 368 -28.07 -4.76 4.54
N GLU A 369 -28.48 -4.63 3.29
CA GLU A 369 -28.48 -5.70 2.29
C GLU A 369 -27.38 -5.43 1.25
N LEU A 370 -26.74 -6.48 0.75
CA LEU A 370 -25.58 -6.39 -0.15
C LEU A 370 -26.04 -6.19 -1.59
N VAL A 371 -25.51 -5.17 -2.27
CA VAL A 371 -25.76 -4.93 -3.70
C VAL A 371 -24.50 -5.20 -4.52
N LYS A 372 -23.40 -4.52 -4.20
CA LYS A 372 -22.10 -4.65 -4.90
C LYS A 372 -21.11 -5.49 -4.10
N LYS A 373 -21.03 -6.79 -4.40
CA LYS A 373 -20.17 -7.76 -3.67
C LYS A 373 -18.69 -7.37 -3.75
N GLU A 374 -18.22 -7.00 -4.93
CA GLU A 374 -16.85 -6.68 -5.28
C GLU A 374 -16.28 -5.47 -4.50
N ILE A 375 -17.11 -4.45 -4.24
CA ILE A 375 -16.77 -3.30 -3.40
C ILE A 375 -16.56 -3.73 -1.95
N VAL A 376 -17.48 -4.55 -1.45
CA VAL A 376 -17.55 -4.99 -0.06
C VAL A 376 -16.47 -6.04 0.25
N GLU A 377 -16.12 -6.89 -0.71
CA GLU A 377 -15.07 -7.90 -0.62
C GLU A 377 -13.68 -7.27 -0.64
N GLY A 378 -13.40 -6.39 -1.60
CA GLY A 378 -12.13 -5.65 -1.60
C GLY A 378 -12.04 -4.63 -0.45
N GLY A 379 -13.17 -4.06 -0.03
CA GLY A 379 -13.29 -3.23 1.17
C GLY A 379 -13.02 -4.02 2.46
N LEU A 380 -13.42 -5.30 2.52
CA LEU A 380 -13.00 -6.20 3.60
C LEU A 380 -11.48 -6.38 3.59
N GLY A 381 -10.86 -6.58 2.42
CA GLY A 381 -9.40 -6.68 2.29
C GLY A 381 -8.67 -5.45 2.86
N TRP A 382 -9.17 -4.24 2.61
CA TRP A 382 -8.61 -3.00 3.17
C TRP A 382 -8.86 -2.83 4.68
N ILE A 383 -10.06 -3.17 5.16
CA ILE A 383 -10.38 -3.19 6.60
C ILE A 383 -9.46 -4.19 7.29
N GLU A 384 -9.36 -5.41 6.77
CA GLU A 384 -8.46 -6.43 7.31
C GLU A 384 -7.03 -5.95 7.28
N ALA A 385 -6.53 -5.35 6.19
CA ALA A 385 -5.21 -4.72 6.14
C ALA A 385 -4.99 -3.72 7.30
N SER A 386 -5.96 -2.82 7.56
CA SER A 386 -5.87 -1.84 8.65
C SER A 386 -5.95 -2.45 10.06
N TYR A 387 -6.54 -3.64 10.22
CA TYR A 387 -6.51 -4.42 11.47
C TYR A 387 -5.42 -5.52 11.45
N SER A 388 -4.62 -5.65 10.37
CA SER A 388 -3.70 -6.79 10.11
C SER A 388 -2.35 -6.70 10.81
N ASN A 389 -2.36 -6.24 12.07
CA ASN A 389 -1.43 -6.83 13.05
C ASN A 389 -1.85 -8.28 13.41
N GLY A 390 -2.95 -8.80 12.82
CA GLY A 390 -3.16 -10.24 12.59
C GLY A 390 -4.20 -10.55 11.51
N SER A 391 -3.88 -11.47 10.60
CA SER A 391 -4.68 -12.02 9.47
C SER A 391 -5.08 -11.04 8.35
N GLY A 392 -5.31 -11.57 7.13
CA GLY A 392 -5.75 -10.80 5.95
C GLY A 392 -6.35 -11.68 4.84
N ALA A 393 -6.75 -11.05 3.73
CA ALA A 393 -7.42 -11.69 2.59
C ALA A 393 -7.02 -11.06 1.24
N GLY A 394 -7.17 -11.83 0.14
CA GLY A 394 -7.06 -11.37 -1.26
C GLY A 394 -8.43 -11.19 -1.93
N ALA A 395 -8.48 -10.91 -3.23
CA ALA A 395 -9.74 -10.69 -3.96
C ALA A 395 -9.66 -11.01 -5.48
N ASP A 396 -10.77 -11.44 -6.10
CA ASP A 396 -10.84 -11.99 -7.47
C ASP A 396 -11.40 -11.04 -8.57
N LEU A 397 -10.96 -11.21 -9.83
CA LEU A 397 -10.62 -10.16 -10.79
C LEU A 397 -11.59 -9.96 -11.99
N SER A 398 -12.79 -10.57 -12.00
CA SER A 398 -13.62 -10.65 -13.22
C SER A 398 -14.87 -9.72 -13.27
N ALA A 399 -15.17 -9.25 -14.49
CA ALA A 399 -16.29 -8.40 -14.95
C ALA A 399 -16.18 -6.86 -14.78
N LEU A 400 -16.53 -6.13 -15.86
CA LEU A 400 -16.43 -4.66 -16.01
C LEU A 400 -17.58 -4.10 -16.88
N THR A 401 -18.30 -3.06 -16.42
CA THR A 401 -19.08 -2.10 -17.25
C THR A 401 -19.65 -0.95 -16.38
N SER A 402 -20.16 0.13 -17.00
CA SER A 402 -20.43 1.46 -16.38
C SER A 402 -21.77 2.07 -16.85
N PRO A 403 -22.26 3.23 -16.34
CA PRO A 403 -21.82 4.06 -15.20
C PRO A 403 -22.86 3.96 -14.04
N SER A 404 -23.40 4.95 -13.30
CA SER A 404 -23.33 6.42 -13.17
C SER A 404 -23.99 6.82 -11.82
N ASP A 405 -23.80 7.99 -11.18
CA ASP A 405 -22.78 9.05 -11.21
C ASP A 405 -22.72 9.70 -9.80
N TRP A 406 -21.59 10.26 -9.37
CA TRP A 406 -21.30 10.62 -7.96
C TRP A 406 -20.22 11.73 -7.83
N VAL A 407 -19.79 12.12 -6.61
CA VAL A 407 -18.87 13.25 -6.32
C VAL A 407 -17.52 12.81 -5.73
N SER A 408 -16.42 13.07 -6.45
CA SER A 408 -15.10 12.45 -6.25
C SER A 408 -14.10 13.18 -5.32
N PRO A 409 -13.01 12.50 -4.88
CA PRO A 409 -11.77 13.11 -4.39
C PRO A 409 -11.15 14.21 -5.27
N GLU A 410 -11.31 14.17 -6.59
CA GLU A 410 -10.99 15.31 -7.46
C GLU A 410 -11.91 16.51 -7.16
N ALA A 411 -13.19 16.27 -6.87
CA ALA A 411 -14.10 17.29 -6.38
C ALA A 411 -13.85 17.67 -4.90
N ASP A 412 -13.39 16.77 -4.02
CA ASP A 412 -12.91 17.12 -2.67
C ASP A 412 -11.69 18.05 -2.76
N ARG A 413 -10.72 17.73 -3.64
CA ARG A 413 -9.55 18.57 -3.94
C ARG A 413 -9.94 19.93 -4.50
N ALA A 414 -10.98 20.00 -5.35
CA ALA A 414 -11.53 21.26 -5.88
C ALA A 414 -12.40 22.04 -4.88
N ASN A 415 -12.95 21.37 -3.86
CA ASN A 415 -13.72 21.99 -2.77
C ASN A 415 -12.86 22.35 -1.54
N LEU A 416 -11.57 21.99 -1.51
CA LEU A 416 -10.61 22.65 -0.63
C LEU A 416 -10.57 24.14 -1.04
N PRO A 417 -10.70 25.09 -0.09
CA PRO A 417 -10.75 26.50 -0.43
C PRO A 417 -9.50 26.92 -1.22
N ASP A 418 -9.68 27.75 -2.24
CA ASP A 418 -8.51 28.24 -3.00
C ASP A 418 -7.61 29.04 -2.07
N THR A 419 -6.48 28.43 -1.84
CA THR A 419 -5.48 28.79 -0.86
C THR A 419 -4.24 29.30 -1.58
N GLY A 420 -4.39 29.99 -2.73
CA GLY A 420 -3.35 30.86 -3.25
C GLY A 420 -2.83 31.81 -2.15
N ALA A 421 -3.75 32.50 -1.48
CA ALA A 421 -3.44 33.34 -0.31
C ALA A 421 -2.85 32.55 0.87
N ALA A 422 -3.26 31.31 1.13
CA ALA A 422 -2.68 30.54 2.26
C ALA A 422 -1.36 29.83 1.89
N MET A 423 -1.06 29.65 0.60
CA MET A 423 0.24 29.22 0.10
C MET A 423 1.23 30.39 0.18
N GLU A 424 0.80 31.60 -0.19
CA GLU A 424 1.53 32.85 0.04
C GLU A 424 1.72 33.16 1.55
N ILE A 425 0.72 32.86 2.40
CA ILE A 425 0.87 32.96 3.87
C ILE A 425 1.80 31.85 4.41
N ALA A 426 1.78 30.63 3.87
CA ALA A 426 2.71 29.57 4.28
C ALA A 426 4.14 29.92 3.87
N GLU A 427 4.37 30.34 2.63
CA GLU A 427 5.68 30.78 2.14
C GLU A 427 6.19 32.01 2.91
N SER A 428 5.35 33.02 3.14
CA SER A 428 5.73 34.21 3.91
C SER A 428 5.89 33.95 5.42
N ALA A 429 5.17 32.98 6.00
CA ALA A 429 5.42 32.52 7.37
C ALA A 429 6.76 31.76 7.46
N ILE A 430 7.07 30.90 6.50
CA ILE A 430 8.37 30.21 6.40
C ILE A 430 9.50 31.21 6.16
N LEU A 431 9.28 32.28 5.39
CA LEU A 431 10.22 33.38 5.20
C LEU A 431 10.47 34.16 6.49
N ARG A 432 9.40 34.61 7.18
CA ARG A 432 9.51 35.31 8.48
C ARG A 432 10.19 34.44 9.55
N LEU A 433 9.92 33.13 9.58
CA LEU A 433 10.61 32.19 10.46
C LEU A 433 12.11 32.02 10.09
N ARG A 434 12.47 32.07 8.80
CA ARG A 434 13.87 32.09 8.35
C ARG A 434 14.58 33.41 8.71
N GLU A 435 13.89 34.54 8.64
CA GLU A 435 14.41 35.86 9.00
C GLU A 435 14.63 35.98 10.51
N ALA A 436 13.60 35.71 11.33
CA ALA A 436 13.73 35.68 12.79
C ALA A 436 14.81 34.71 13.28
N ARG A 437 14.95 33.54 12.62
CA ARG A 437 16.04 32.59 12.92
C ARG A 437 17.42 33.11 12.52
N LYS A 438 17.54 33.82 11.39
CA LYS A 438 18.79 34.52 11.02
C LYS A 438 19.14 35.59 12.05
N GLU A 439 18.20 36.45 12.42
CA GLU A 439 18.41 37.51 13.41
C GLU A 439 18.86 36.93 14.76
N ALA A 440 18.17 35.91 15.27
CA ALA A 440 18.56 35.20 16.49
C ALA A 440 20.00 34.62 16.40
N THR A 441 20.39 34.01 15.28
CA THR A 441 21.77 33.53 15.08
C THR A 441 22.80 34.65 14.89
N SER A 442 22.36 35.88 14.58
CA SER A 442 23.24 37.05 14.46
C SER A 442 23.44 37.75 15.81
N ALA A 443 22.40 37.79 16.66
CA ALA A 443 22.48 38.26 18.04
C ALA A 443 23.37 37.33 18.88
N ALA A 444 23.13 36.01 18.80
CA ALA A 444 23.96 34.99 19.46
C ALA A 444 25.43 34.92 18.97
N ARG A 445 25.80 35.70 17.94
CA ARG A 445 27.19 35.91 17.48
C ARG A 445 27.78 37.26 17.87
N ARG A 446 26.99 38.15 18.47
CA ARG A 446 27.43 39.44 19.04
C ARG A 446 27.57 39.39 20.56
N ASP A 447 26.85 38.48 21.22
CA ASP A 447 26.90 38.29 22.68
C ASP A 447 27.93 37.20 23.12
N VAL A 448 28.97 36.97 22.32
CA VAL A 448 30.16 36.19 22.71
C VAL A 448 31.32 37.18 22.91
N PRO A 449 31.84 37.34 24.14
CA PRO A 449 32.92 38.29 24.46
C PRO A 449 34.31 37.78 24.06
#